data_AF-A0A8S1KQ97-F1
#
_entry.id   AF-A0A8S1KQ97-F1
#
_cell.length_a   1.000
_cell.length_b   1.000
_cell.length_c   1.000
_cell.angle_alpha   90.00
_cell.angle_beta   90.00
_cell.angle_gamma   90.00
#
_symmetry.space_group_name_H-M   'P 1'
#
loop_
_entity.id
_entity.type
_entity.pdbx_description
1 polymer ?
#
loop_
_entity_poly.entity_id
_entity_poly.type
_entity_poly.pdbx_seq_one_letter_code
_entity_poly.pdbx_strand_id
1 'polypeptide(L)'
;MNAVAISPLFNSDQKQKPHLIVAGGIPARETARTKFQGFDIHICNVIYEEEVGKLLNPNQIGPINALAFFPDGKGFITGEEGGYSRVYKFDQTYWENDLFK
;
A
#
# COMPACT_ATOMS: atom_id res chain seq x y z
N MET A 1 10.04 0.31 6.29
CA MET A 1 9.22 -0.10 5.13
C MET A 1 10.17 -0.37 3.98
N ASN A 2 9.88 -1.37 3.13
CA ASN A 2 10.86 -1.93 2.21
C ASN A 2 10.52 -1.65 0.74
N ALA A 3 9.25 -1.38 0.42
CA ALA A 3 8.79 -1.12 -0.93
C ALA A 3 7.89 0.12 -0.99
N VAL A 4 7.96 0.85 -2.10
CA VAL A 4 7.12 2.01 -2.39
C VAL A 4 6.73 2.02 -3.86
N ALA A 5 5.51 2.44 -4.16
CA ALA A 5 5.03 2.64 -5.52
C ALA A 5 4.11 3.85 -5.57
N ILE A 6 4.15 4.60 -6.67
CA ILE A 6 3.28 5.75 -6.91
C ILE A 6 2.15 5.32 -7.85
N SER A 7 0.95 5.88 -7.64
CA SER A 7 -0.18 5.58 -8.51
C SER A 7 0.12 5.94 -9.97
N PRO A 8 -0.22 5.07 -10.94
CA PRO A 8 -0.11 5.43 -12.36
C PRO A 8 -1.09 6.54 -12.76
N LEU A 9 -2.10 6.81 -11.94
CA LEU A 9 -3.06 7.90 -12.13
C LEU A 9 -2.58 9.22 -11.49
N PHE A 10 -1.33 9.28 -11.01
CA PHE A 10 -0.77 10.47 -10.35
C PHE A 10 -0.86 11.74 -11.22
N ASN A 11 -0.64 11.61 -12.54
CA ASN A 11 -0.72 12.71 -13.52
C ASN A 11 -1.76 12.43 -14.63
N SER A 12 -2.85 11.74 -14.33
CA SER A 12 -3.87 11.45 -15.35
C SER A 12 -4.76 12.66 -15.61
N ASP A 13 -4.93 13.04 -16.88
CA ASP A 13 -5.78 14.18 -17.30
C ASP A 13 -7.27 13.98 -17.01
N GLN A 14 -7.74 12.72 -16.96
CA GLN A 14 -9.17 12.42 -16.78
C GLN A 14 -9.57 12.28 -15.31
N LYS A 15 -8.78 11.51 -14.56
CA LYS A 15 -9.13 11.14 -13.18
C LYS A 15 -7.87 10.95 -12.35
N GLN A 16 -7.27 12.08 -12.00
CA GLN A 16 -6.06 12.13 -11.20
C GLN A 16 -6.28 11.49 -9.82
N LYS A 17 -5.31 10.69 -9.37
CA LYS A 17 -5.28 10.09 -8.04
C LYS A 17 -3.87 10.21 -7.45
N PRO A 18 -3.51 11.35 -6.83
CA PRO A 18 -2.15 11.65 -6.39
C PRO A 18 -1.82 10.96 -5.06
N HIS A 19 -1.77 9.64 -5.05
CA HIS A 19 -1.40 8.84 -3.88
C HIS A 19 -0.25 7.89 -4.19
N LEU A 20 0.45 7.50 -3.12
CA LEU A 20 1.46 6.47 -3.14
C LEU A 20 1.13 5.40 -2.11
N ILE A 21 1.72 4.23 -2.30
CA ILE A 21 1.62 3.13 -1.34
C ILE A 21 3.03 2.80 -0.88
N VAL A 22 3.18 2.69 0.44
CA VAL A 22 4.41 2.24 1.08
C VAL A 22 4.09 0.95 1.84
N ALA A 23 4.91 -0.06 1.66
CA ALA A 23 4.69 -1.35 2.30
C ALA A 23 5.97 -1.88 2.93
N GLY A 24 5.81 -2.65 4.00
CA GLY A 24 6.91 -3.38 4.63
C GLY A 24 6.49 -3.96 5.96
N GLY A 25 7.47 -4.22 6.82
CA GLY A 25 7.21 -4.70 8.17
C GLY A 25 8.43 -5.38 8.74
N ILE A 26 8.32 -5.76 10.00
CA ILE A 26 9.38 -6.42 10.75
C ILE A 26 8.86 -7.79 11.19
N PRO A 27 9.61 -8.89 10.98
CA PRO A 27 9.20 -10.21 11.44
C PRO A 27 8.91 -10.24 12.94
N ALA A 28 7.92 -11.05 13.35
CA ALA A 28 7.44 -11.11 14.73
C ALA A 28 8.56 -11.35 15.78
N ARG A 29 9.62 -12.07 15.40
CA ARG A 29 10.77 -12.35 16.27
C ARG A 29 11.55 -11.10 16.65
N GLU A 30 11.61 -10.11 15.76
CA GLU A 30 12.31 -8.85 15.97
C GLU A 30 11.41 -7.78 16.61
N THR A 31 10.09 -7.91 16.47
CA THR A 31 9.11 -6.97 17.05
C THR A 31 8.97 -7.06 18.58
N ALA A 32 9.56 -8.08 19.23
CA ALA A 32 9.55 -8.20 20.69
C ALA A 32 10.24 -7.01 21.42
N ARG A 33 10.99 -6.17 20.69
CA ARG A 33 11.69 -4.98 21.23
C ARG A 33 11.10 -3.63 20.78
N THR A 34 10.06 -3.63 19.93
CA THR A 34 9.50 -2.41 19.34
C THR A 34 7.97 -2.37 19.49
N LYS A 35 7.38 -1.18 19.64
CA LYS A 35 5.90 -1.00 19.66
C LYS A 35 5.24 -1.30 18.30
N PHE A 36 6.01 -1.47 17.24
CA PHE A 36 5.55 -1.80 15.90
C PHE A 36 5.47 -3.32 15.76
N GLN A 37 4.28 -3.83 15.46
CA GLN A 37 4.01 -5.26 15.24
C GLN A 37 3.43 -5.44 13.83
N GLY A 38 3.98 -6.42 13.11
CA GLY A 38 3.38 -6.93 11.88
C GLY A 38 3.87 -6.29 10.60
N PHE A 39 3.05 -6.51 9.57
CA PHE A 39 3.31 -6.14 8.19
C PHE A 39 2.24 -5.16 7.75
N ASP A 40 2.68 -3.97 7.37
CA ASP A 40 1.83 -2.83 7.16
C ASP A 40 1.94 -2.33 5.71
N ILE A 41 0.79 -1.93 5.18
CA ILE A 41 0.69 -1.22 3.92
C ILE A 41 -0.01 0.11 4.22
N HIS A 42 0.68 1.20 3.92
CA HIS A 42 0.20 2.55 4.12
C HIS A 42 -0.10 3.18 2.77
N ILE A 43 -1.26 3.84 2.67
CA ILE A 43 -1.64 4.62 1.51
C ILE A 43 -1.59 6.09 1.90
N CYS A 44 -0.76 6.87 1.21
CA CYS A 44 -0.54 8.27 1.53
C CYS A 44 -0.93 9.16 0.35
N ASN A 45 -1.66 10.24 0.62
CA ASN A 45 -1.87 11.29 -0.36
C ASN A 45 -0.58 12.11 -0.48
N VAL A 46 -0.10 12.29 -1.71
CA VAL A 46 1.18 12.96 -1.97
C VAL A 46 1.07 14.47 -1.86
N ILE A 47 -0.10 15.05 -2.15
CA ILE A 47 -0.32 16.49 -2.12
C ILE A 47 -0.46 16.97 -0.67
N TYR A 48 -1.24 16.25 0.13
CA TYR A 48 -1.51 16.63 1.52
C TYR A 48 -0.50 16.06 2.52
N GLU A 49 0.40 15.17 2.07
CA GLU A 49 1.38 14.46 2.92
C GLU A 49 0.73 13.66 4.08
N GLU A 50 -0.54 13.29 3.92
CA GLU A 50 -1.34 12.60 4.93
C GLU A 50 -1.56 11.13 4.59
N GLU A 51 -1.60 10.29 5.63
CA GLU A 51 -2.00 8.89 5.50
C GLU A 51 -3.52 8.81 5.31
N VAL A 52 -3.95 8.34 4.14
CA VAL A 52 -5.35 8.15 3.78
C VAL A 52 -5.89 6.86 4.39
N GLY A 53 -5.04 5.86 4.55
CA GLY A 53 -5.44 4.62 5.20
C GLY A 53 -4.30 3.63 5.38
N LYS A 54 -4.55 2.72 6.31
CA LYS A 54 -3.68 1.59 6.62
C LYS A 54 -4.39 0.28 6.33
N LEU A 55 -3.72 -0.59 5.59
CA LEU A 55 -4.15 -1.97 5.39
C LEU A 55 -3.32 -2.88 6.29
N LEU A 56 -4.02 -3.46 7.26
CA LEU A 56 -3.50 -4.53 8.11
C LEU A 56 -4.06 -5.85 7.60
N ASN A 57 -3.19 -6.72 7.09
CA ASN A 57 -3.61 -8.07 6.71
C ASN A 57 -3.11 -9.08 7.75
N PRO A 58 -4.00 -9.68 8.57
CA PRO A 58 -3.60 -10.67 9.58
C PRO A 58 -2.99 -11.93 8.98
N ASN A 59 -3.24 -12.19 7.68
CA ASN A 59 -2.73 -13.35 6.98
C ASN A 59 -1.39 -13.10 6.28
N GLN A 60 -0.78 -11.91 6.41
CA GLN A 60 0.56 -11.64 5.89
C GLN A 60 1.58 -12.37 6.78
N ILE A 61 2.43 -13.22 6.20
CA ILE A 61 3.28 -14.17 6.95
C ILE A 61 4.72 -13.66 7.06
N GLY A 62 5.06 -12.61 6.31
CA GLY A 62 6.43 -12.13 6.14
C GLY A 62 6.49 -10.69 5.62
N PRO A 63 7.70 -10.09 5.62
CA PRO A 63 7.91 -8.73 5.14
C PRO A 63 7.49 -8.56 3.68
N ILE A 64 6.83 -7.45 3.40
CA ILE A 64 6.50 -7.05 2.03
C ILE A 64 7.74 -6.37 1.43
N ASN A 65 8.32 -6.99 0.41
CA ASN A 65 9.55 -6.52 -0.23
C ASN A 65 9.32 -6.03 -1.66
N ALA A 66 8.18 -6.34 -2.25
CA ALA A 66 7.80 -5.88 -3.58
C ALA A 66 6.38 -5.31 -3.57
N LEU A 67 6.17 -4.27 -4.37
CA LEU A 67 4.90 -3.58 -4.54
C LEU A 67 4.80 -3.09 -5.99
N ALA A 68 3.66 -3.34 -6.63
CA ALA A 68 3.40 -2.87 -7.98
C ALA A 68 1.93 -2.50 -8.16
N PHE A 69 1.65 -1.33 -8.73
CA PHE A 69 0.31 -0.97 -9.16
C PHE A 69 -0.08 -1.70 -10.44
N PHE A 70 -1.38 -1.92 -10.62
CA PHE A 70 -1.91 -2.24 -11.94
C PHE A 70 -1.73 -1.05 -12.88
N PRO A 71 -1.48 -1.26 -14.18
CA PRO A 71 -1.35 -0.17 -15.15
C PRO A 71 -2.58 0.75 -15.21
N ASP A 72 -3.77 0.22 -14.90
CA ASP A 72 -5.04 0.95 -14.89
C ASP A 72 -5.30 1.71 -13.57
N GLY A 73 -4.42 1.57 -12.57
CA GLY A 73 -4.54 2.22 -11.26
C GLY A 73 -5.71 1.72 -10.40
N LYS A 74 -6.36 0.61 -10.77
CA LYS A 74 -7.54 0.08 -10.03
C LYS A 74 -7.16 -0.86 -8.88
N GLY A 75 -5.88 -1.06 -8.65
CA GLY A 75 -5.38 -1.95 -7.61
C GLY A 75 -3.87 -2.07 -7.63
N PHE A 76 -3.36 -2.94 -6.78
CA PHE A 76 -1.93 -3.20 -6.62
C PHE A 76 -1.67 -4.63 -6.16
N ILE A 77 -0.42 -5.06 -6.29
CA ILE A 77 0.09 -6.36 -5.88
C ILE A 77 1.22 -6.14 -4.89
N THR A 78 1.27 -6.97 -3.85
CA THR A 78 2.40 -7.07 -2.93
C THR A 78 3.08 -8.42 -3.08
N GLY A 79 4.40 -8.44 -2.94
CA GLY A 79 5.21 -9.66 -2.88
C GLY A 79 5.86 -9.79 -1.51
N GLU A 80 5.64 -10.93 -0.88
CA GLU A 80 6.18 -11.31 0.42
C GLU A 80 7.46 -12.13 0.27
N GLU A 81 8.38 -12.02 1.22
CA GLU A 81 9.59 -12.85 1.30
C GLU A 81 9.30 -14.37 1.29
N GLY A 82 8.15 -14.78 1.85
CA GLY A 82 7.72 -16.18 1.88
C GLY A 82 7.24 -16.75 0.55
N GLY A 83 7.37 -16.02 -0.57
CA GLY A 83 6.96 -16.45 -1.90
C GLY A 83 5.45 -16.30 -2.18
N TYR A 84 4.72 -15.67 -1.27
CA TYR A 84 3.31 -15.33 -1.47
C TYR A 84 3.16 -13.94 -2.06
N SER A 85 2.25 -13.81 -3.03
CA SER A 85 1.82 -12.52 -3.57
C SER A 85 0.35 -12.28 -3.26
N ARG A 86 -0.01 -11.05 -2.92
CA ARG A 86 -1.40 -10.66 -2.66
C ARG A 86 -1.82 -9.55 -3.58
N VAL A 87 -3.02 -9.70 -4.11
CA VAL A 87 -3.63 -8.76 -5.05
C VAL A 87 -4.74 -8.00 -4.34
N TYR A 88 -4.65 -6.68 -4.38
CA TYR A 88 -5.61 -5.76 -3.79
C TYR A 88 -6.30 -4.99 -4.92
N LYS A 89 -7.64 -5.02 -4.92
CA LYS A 89 -8.45 -4.20 -5.82
C LYS A 89 -9.08 -3.08 -5.02
N PHE A 90 -9.02 -1.87 -5.55
CA PHE A 90 -9.77 -0.77 -4.99
C PHE A 90 -11.27 -0.97 -5.24
N ASP A 91 -12.06 -0.63 -4.24
CA ASP A 91 -13.50 -0.67 -4.29
C ASP A 91 -14.05 0.61 -4.92
N GLN A 92 -15.38 0.76 -4.87
CA GLN A 92 -16.03 1.95 -5.40
C GLN A 92 -15.69 3.21 -4.59
N THR A 93 -15.48 3.09 -3.27
CA THR A 93 -15.25 4.23 -2.39
C THR A 93 -13.96 4.97 -2.71
N TYR A 94 -12.91 4.26 -3.16
CA TYR A 94 -11.68 4.86 -3.67
C TYR A 94 -11.91 5.87 -4.81
N TRP A 95 -12.92 5.64 -5.66
CA TRP A 95 -13.21 6.53 -6.79
C TRP A 95 -13.97 7.78 -6.39
N GLU A 96 -14.80 7.67 -5.36
CA GLU A 96 -15.72 8.72 -4.90
C GLU A 96 -15.06 9.63 -3.86
N ASN A 97 -14.19 9.07 -3.02
CA ASN A 97 -13.57 9.77 -1.89
C ASN A 97 -12.56 10.85 -2.33
N ASP A 98 -12.66 12.02 -1.70
CA ASP A 98 -11.82 13.19 -1.94
C ASP A 98 -10.40 13.05 -1.37
N LEU A 99 -10.18 12.15 -0.40
CA LEU A 99 -8.85 11.88 0.15
C LEU A 99 -7.87 11.33 -0.89
N PHE A 100 -8.39 10.81 -2.00
CA PHE A 100 -7.59 10.31 -3.12
C PHE A 100 -7.56 11.28 -4.30
N LYS A 101 -8.18 12.47 -4.21
CA LYS A 101 -8.19 13.48 -5.27
C LYS A 101 -7.04 14.47 -5.08
#